data_AF-A0A928LFI1-F1
#
_entry.id   AF-A0A928LFI1-F1
#
_cell.length_a   1.000
_cell.length_b   1.000
_cell.length_c   1.000
_cell.angle_alpha   90.00
_cell.angle_beta   90.00
_cell.angle_gamma   90.00
#
_symmetry.space_group_name_H-M   'P 1'
#
loop_
_entity.id
_entity.type
_entity.pdbx_description
1 polymer ?
#
loop_
_entity_poly.entity_id
_entity_poly.type
_entity_poly.pdbx_seq_one_letter_code
_entity_poly.pdbx_strand_id
1 'polypeptide(L)' 'MRTNQREHFLNELEKRFPDKNLRQQYISYYGNRYECVSPNMKKLWKVFTEDCERYGIIYNMKSIISAYKMGYGDNQLSFF' A
#
# COMPACT_ATOMS: atom_id res chain seq x y z
N MET A 1 15.13 16.96 2.21
CA MET A 1 14.39 16.40 3.37
C MET A 1 14.24 14.87 3.33
N ARG A 2 13.91 14.23 2.20
CA ARG A 2 13.71 12.77 2.10
C ARG A 2 14.98 11.93 2.35
N THR A 3 16.12 12.37 1.83
CA THR A 3 17.39 11.65 1.97
C THR A 3 17.81 11.50 3.44
N ASN A 4 17.65 12.56 4.24
CA ASN A 4 18.03 12.55 5.65
C ASN A 4 17.15 11.60 6.48
N GLN A 5 15.84 11.54 6.18
CA GLN A 5 14.95 10.60 6.87
C GLN A 5 15.26 9.14 6.51
N ARG A 6 15.60 8.89 5.25
CA ARG A 6 15.99 7.55 4.81
C ARG A 6 17.30 7.09 5.46
N GLU A 7 18.33 7.94 5.48
CA GLU A 7 19.60 7.58 6.13
C GLU A 7 19.40 7.37 7.64
N HIS A 8 18.59 8.21 8.30
CA HIS A 8 18.25 7.99 9.70
C HIS A 8 17.60 6.62 9.93
N PHE A 9 16.63 6.24 9.10
CA PHE A 9 15.99 4.92 9.17
C PHE A 9 16.99 3.77 8.95
N LEU A 10 17.87 3.88 7.94
CA LEU A 10 18.88 2.86 7.63
C LEU A 10 19.89 2.69 8.78
N ASN A 11 20.30 3.79 9.42
CA ASN A 11 21.18 3.75 10.58
C ASN A 11 20.51 3.11 11.79
N GLU A 12 19.22 3.38 12.02
CA GLU A 12 18.45 2.74 13.09
C GLU A 12 18.27 1.23 12.86
N LEU A 13 18.17 0.79 11.61
CA LEU A 13 18.14 -0.64 11.28
C LEU A 13 19.43 -1.36 11.67
N GLU A 14 20.60 -0.77 11.39
CA GLU A 14 21.89 -1.36 11.79
C GLU A 14 22.04 -1.40 13.31
N LYS A 15 21.66 -0.33 14.03
CA LYS A 15 21.77 -0.29 15.49
C LYS A 15 20.87 -1.29 16.20
N ARG A 16 19.63 -1.43 15.75
CA ARG A 16 18.62 -2.28 16.42
C ARG A 16 18.72 -3.75 16.02
N PHE A 17 19.26 -4.03 14.83
CA PHE A 17 19.38 -5.37 14.28
C PHE A 17 20.78 -5.63 13.71
N PRO A 18 21.84 -5.54 14.54
CA PRO A 18 23.23 -5.58 14.07
C PRO A 18 23.56 -6.87 13.30
N ASP A 19 23.03 -8.02 13.74
CA ASP A 19 23.36 -9.32 13.16
C ASP A 19 22.51 -9.69 11.93
N LYS A 20 21.56 -8.83 11.54
CA LYS A 20 20.59 -9.15 10.47
C LYS A 20 20.92 -8.49 9.13
N ASN A 21 21.91 -7.61 9.09
CA ASN A 21 22.33 -6.91 7.87
C ASN A 21 21.16 -6.27 7.10
N LEU A 22 20.18 -5.71 7.83
CA LEU A 22 18.91 -5.24 7.26
C LEU A 22 19.09 -4.03 6.34
N ARG A 23 20.08 -3.17 6.61
CA ARG A 23 20.36 -2.01 5.75
C ARG A 23 20.74 -2.44 4.33
N GLN A 24 21.66 -3.38 4.19
CA GLN A 24 22.11 -3.84 2.86
C GLN A 24 20.97 -4.54 2.11
N GLN A 25 20.20 -5.39 2.80
CA GLN A 25 19.01 -6.02 2.22
C GLN A 25 17.95 -5.00 1.78
N TYR A 26 17.72 -3.96 2.58
CA TYR A 26 16.78 -2.90 2.23
C TYR A 26 17.26 -2.13 1.00
N ILE A 27 18.53 -1.74 0.95
CA ILE A 27 19.10 -1.01 -0.18
C ILE A 27 19.08 -1.85 -1.45
N SER A 28 19.44 -3.14 -1.39
CA SER A 28 19.48 -4.02 -2.55
C SER A 28 18.09 -4.28 -3.12
N TYR A 29 17.09 -4.46 -2.26
CA TYR A 29 15.74 -4.79 -2.69
C TYR A 29 14.93 -3.55 -3.11
N TYR A 30 14.98 -2.47 -2.33
CA TYR A 30 14.13 -1.28 -2.56
C TYR A 30 14.86 -0.14 -3.27
N GLY A 31 16.19 -0.05 -3.20
CA GLY A 31 16.94 1.03 -3.85
C GLY A 31 16.36 2.42 -3.54
N ASN A 32 16.06 3.20 -4.58
CA ASN A 32 15.43 4.52 -4.47
C ASN A 32 13.90 4.49 -4.73
N ARG A 33 13.27 3.31 -4.69
CA ARG A 33 11.83 3.18 -4.96
C ARG A 33 11.03 4.00 -3.96
N TYR A 34 9.96 4.61 -4.47
CA TYR A 34 9.03 5.37 -3.65
C TYR A 34 8.15 4.45 -2.78
N GLU A 35 8.00 3.20 -3.19
CA GLU A 35 7.15 2.21 -2.52
C GLU A 35 7.95 0.97 -2.11
N CYS A 36 7.62 0.46 -0.93
CA CYS A 36 8.20 -0.78 -0.39
C CYS A 36 7.23 -1.95 -0.57
N VAL A 37 7.14 -2.47 -1.80
CA VAL A 37 6.28 -3.61 -2.12
C VAL A 37 6.80 -4.88 -1.47
N SER A 38 5.92 -5.59 -0.74
CA SER A 38 6.24 -6.86 -0.11
C SER A 38 6.77 -7.89 -1.13
N PRO A 39 7.84 -8.65 -0.82
CA PRO A 39 8.31 -9.75 -1.66
C PRO A 39 7.21 -10.78 -1.99
N ASN A 40 6.27 -10.97 -1.08
CA ASN A 40 5.16 -11.91 -1.21
C ASN A 40 3.87 -11.26 -1.72
N MET A 41 3.95 -10.07 -2.33
CA MET A 41 2.78 -9.28 -2.75
C MET A 41 1.76 -10.08 -3.54
N LYS A 42 2.18 -10.94 -4.48
CA LYS A 42 1.27 -11.77 -5.27
C LYS A 42 0.43 -12.72 -4.42
N LYS A 43 1.06 -13.40 -3.45
CA LYS A 43 0.37 -14.31 -2.53
C LYS A 43 -0.57 -13.54 -1.59
N LEU A 44 -0.09 -12.44 -1.04
CA LEU A 44 -0.89 -11.59 -0.15
C LEU A 44 -2.11 -11.01 -0.86
N TRP A 45 -1.93 -10.55 -2.10
CA TRP A 45 -3.03 -10.04 -2.92
C TRP A 45 -4.07 -11.13 -3.18
N LYS A 46 -3.64 -12.34 -3.54
CA LYS A 46 -4.55 -13.48 -3.75
C LYS A 46 -5.39 -13.77 -2.49
N VAL A 47 -4.76 -13.89 -1.33
CA VAL A 47 -5.48 -14.15 -0.06
C VAL A 47 -6.47 -13.02 0.23
N PHE A 48 -6.04 -11.77 0.08
CA PHE A 48 -6.89 -10.61 0.28
C PHE A 48 -8.12 -10.62 -0.64
N THR A 49 -7.94 -10.88 -1.93
CA THR A 49 -9.06 -10.89 -2.88
C THR A 49 -10.02 -12.05 -2.62
N GLU A 50 -9.50 -13.24 -2.31
CA GLU A 50 -10.32 -14.42 -2.00
C GLU A 50 -11.19 -14.20 -0.76
N ASP A 51 -10.64 -13.61 0.31
CA ASP A 51 -11.41 -13.29 1.51
C ASP A 51 -12.45 -12.19 1.23
N CYS A 52 -12.08 -11.15 0.49
CA CYS A 52 -13.06 -10.13 0.12
C CYS A 52 -14.23 -10.70 -0.69
N GLU A 53 -13.96 -11.58 -1.66
CA GLU A 53 -14.99 -12.28 -2.42
C GLU A 53 -15.86 -13.15 -1.52
N ARG A 54 -15.25 -13.92 -0.62
CA ARG A 54 -15.95 -14.79 0.34
C ARG A 54 -16.93 -14.03 1.24
N TYR A 55 -16.55 -12.85 1.69
CA TYR A 55 -17.38 -12.02 2.58
C TYR A 55 -18.24 -10.99 1.84
N GLY A 56 -18.19 -10.93 0.50
CA GLY A 56 -18.93 -9.96 -0.30
C GLY A 56 -18.44 -8.51 -0.13
N ILE A 57 -17.16 -8.33 0.23
CA ILE A 57 -16.53 -7.01 0.42
C ILE A 57 -16.00 -6.51 -0.93
N ILE A 58 -16.45 -5.34 -1.36
CA ILE A 58 -15.92 -4.71 -2.57
C ILE A 58 -14.56 -4.07 -2.26
N TYR A 59 -13.51 -4.50 -2.97
CA TYR A 59 -12.14 -4.10 -2.67
C TYR A 59 -11.42 -3.36 -3.81
N ASN A 60 -11.95 -3.40 -5.03
CA ASN A 60 -11.33 -2.74 -6.18
C ASN A 60 -11.97 -1.37 -6.44
N MET A 61 -11.15 -0.37 -6.77
CA MET A 61 -11.60 1.01 -6.92
C MET A 61 -12.70 1.19 -7.96
N LYS A 62 -12.68 0.43 -9.06
CA LYS A 62 -13.72 0.53 -10.10
C LYS A 62 -15.09 0.14 -9.55
N SER A 63 -15.18 -0.99 -8.86
CA SER A 63 -16.41 -1.46 -8.23
C SER A 63 -16.83 -0.56 -7.06
N ILE A 64 -15.89 -0.06 -6.26
CA ILE A 64 -16.20 0.89 -5.17
C ILE A 64 -16.82 2.17 -5.73
N ILE A 65 -16.22 2.77 -6.76
CA ILE A 65 -16.74 3.98 -7.40
C ILE A 65 -18.12 3.72 -8.00
N SER A 66 -18.30 2.59 -8.69
CA SER A 66 -19.60 2.23 -9.27
C SER A 66 -20.67 2.03 -8.19
N ALA A 67 -20.34 1.33 -7.10
CA ALA A 67 -21.27 1.08 -6.00
C ALA A 67 -21.67 2.39 -5.28
N TYR A 68 -20.69 3.25 -5.00
CA TYR A 68 -20.95 4.57 -4.40
C TYR A 68 -21.83 5.45 -5.30
N LYS A 69 -21.57 5.49 -6.62
CA LYS A 69 -22.33 6.34 -7.55
C LYS A 69 -23.75 5.84 -7.84
N MET A 70 -24.05 4.55 -7.67
CA MET A 70 -25.35 3.96 -8.01
C MET A 70 -26.53 4.58 -7.23
N GLY A 71 -26.28 5.18 -6.05
CA GLY A 71 -27.29 5.86 -5.23
C GLY A 71 -27.33 7.39 -5.35
N TYR A 72 -26.39 7.99 -6.09
CA TYR A 72 -26.36 9.42 -6.33
C TYR A 72 -26.69 9.67 -7.80
N GLY A 73 -27.96 9.96 -8.08
CA GLY A 73 -28.28 10.73 -9.29
C GLY A 73 -27.57 12.08 -9.21
N ASP A 74 -27.21 12.67 -10.35
CA ASP A 74 -26.69 14.04 -10.47
C ASP A 74 -27.77 15.06 -10.04
N ASN A 75 -28.18 15.02 -8.77
CA ASN A 75 -29.08 15.97 -8.16
C ASN A 75 -28.21 17.09 -7.59
N GLN A 76 -27.49 17.78 -8.47
CA GLN A 76 -27.02 19.11 -8.13
C GLN A 76 -28.26 19.92 -7.74
N LEU A 77 -28.28 20.44 -6.51
CA LEU A 77 -29.34 21.32 -6.05
C LEU A 77 -29.39 22.51 -7.02
N SER A 78 -30.42 22.57 -7.87
CA SER A 78 -30.72 23.77 -8.63
C SER A 78 -31.26 24.80 -7.66
N PHE A 79 -30.56 25.93 -7.53
CA PHE A 79 -31.06 27.11 -6.81
C PHE A 79 -31.78 28.09 -7.74
N PHE A 80 -32.10 27.64 -8.95
CA PHE A 80 -32.90 28.35 -9.94
C PHE A 80 -34.11 27.53 -10.32
#